data_AF-A0A3D4X790-F1
#
_entry.id   AF-A0A3D4X790-F1
#
_cell.length_a   1.000
_cell.length_b   1.000
_cell.length_c   1.000
_cell.angle_alpha   90.00
_cell.angle_beta   90.00
_cell.angle_gamma   90.00
#
_symmetry.space_group_name_H-M   'P 1'
#
loop_
_entity.id
_entity.type
_entity.pdbx_description
1 polymer ?
#
loop_
_entity_poly.entity_id
_entity_poly.type
_entity_poly.pdbx_seq_one_letter_code
_entity_poly.pdbx_strand_id
1 'polypeptide(L)'
;MILEKIRKANDVKKLDMEQLPLLADEIRQFLIEKISVTGGHLASNLGVVELTIALHRILDFPGDKLIWDVGHQAYTHKILTGRREGFDMLRMQGGLSGFPKRSESDCDAFDTGHSTTSLAAGLGYVQARDLLKQNYKVFSVIGDGSLTGGMAFEALNNAADLKTNYVMVLNDNTMSISPNVGGVSRYLGDIRTTAAYTDLKMGVTNALKRVPGVGEHIVTTLRRTKSSIKQLVIPGMLFEDLGITYLGPVDGHNIRQMIRVFREAARMEGPVIVHVLTKKGCGYSPAEHHPDHFHGTGPFEVETGRPKKAKQKPDYTDIFAAFMKKSGLEHPRVVAVTAAMQEGTGLKQFGKAYPDRLFDVGIAEQHAVTFAAG
;
A
#
# COMPACT_ATOMS: atom_id res chain seq x y z
N MET A 1 -17.36 6.99 21.49
CA MET A 1 -16.40 7.16 20.37
C MET A 1 -17.06 6.73 19.06
N ILE A 2 -16.60 7.20 17.89
CA ILE A 2 -17.16 6.80 16.58
C ILE A 2 -16.84 5.32 16.28
N LEU A 3 -15.63 4.88 16.63
CA LEU A 3 -15.12 3.54 16.48
C LEU A 3 -15.99 2.49 17.19
N GLU A 4 -16.62 2.84 18.32
CA GLU A 4 -17.55 1.96 19.06
C GLU A 4 -18.86 1.69 18.29
N LYS A 5 -19.18 2.52 17.31
CA LYS A 5 -20.32 2.32 16.40
C LYS A 5 -20.01 1.29 15.32
N ILE A 6 -18.75 0.92 15.13
CA ILE A 6 -18.31 -0.08 14.15
C ILE A 6 -18.25 -1.44 14.84
N ARG A 7 -19.27 -2.28 14.62
CA ARG A 7 -19.37 -3.60 15.25
C ARG A 7 -19.33 -4.75 14.24
N LYS A 8 -19.69 -4.50 12.99
CA LYS A 8 -19.65 -5.49 11.91
C LYS A 8 -19.34 -4.85 10.57
N ALA A 9 -19.11 -5.70 9.57
CA ALA A 9 -18.94 -5.29 8.19
C ALA A 9 -20.06 -4.32 7.73
N ASN A 10 -19.67 -3.33 6.93
CA ASN A 10 -20.52 -2.27 6.37
C ASN A 10 -21.07 -1.23 7.37
N ASP A 11 -20.83 -1.32 8.68
CA ASP A 11 -21.31 -0.27 9.63
C ASP A 11 -20.73 1.12 9.32
N VAL A 12 -19.52 1.19 8.78
CA VAL A 12 -18.87 2.45 8.37
C VAL A 12 -19.70 3.21 7.33
N LYS A 13 -20.60 2.55 6.58
CA LYS A 13 -21.49 3.18 5.60
C LYS A 13 -22.60 4.04 6.23
N LYS A 14 -22.88 3.82 7.52
CA LYS A 14 -23.89 4.57 8.29
C LYS A 14 -23.36 5.90 8.83
N LEU A 15 -22.06 6.12 8.78
CA LEU A 15 -21.44 7.34 9.25
C LEU A 15 -21.62 8.48 8.24
N ASP A 16 -21.73 9.70 8.75
CA ASP A 16 -21.72 10.91 7.95
C ASP A 16 -20.29 11.21 7.45
N MET A 17 -20.17 12.00 6.38
CA MET A 17 -18.86 12.29 5.77
C MET A 17 -17.93 13.06 6.71
N GLU A 18 -18.49 13.84 7.62
CA GLU A 18 -17.84 14.64 8.64
C GLU A 18 -17.32 13.77 9.81
N GLN A 19 -17.87 12.56 9.98
CA GLN A 19 -17.46 11.61 11.01
C GLN A 19 -16.26 10.75 10.58
N LEU A 20 -15.98 10.65 9.28
CA LEU A 20 -14.92 9.76 8.76
C LEU A 20 -13.49 10.19 9.15
N PRO A 21 -13.13 11.49 9.18
CA PRO A 21 -11.82 11.92 9.67
C PRO A 21 -11.62 11.58 11.15
N LEU A 22 -12.64 11.82 11.98
CA LEU A 22 -12.59 11.46 13.40
C LEU A 22 -12.47 9.94 13.62
N LEU A 23 -13.15 9.13 12.79
CA LEU A 23 -12.95 7.67 12.81
C LEU A 23 -11.51 7.29 12.47
N ALA A 24 -10.88 7.96 11.50
CA ALA A 24 -9.50 7.67 11.13
C ALA A 24 -8.55 7.92 12.31
N ASP A 25 -8.73 9.03 13.03
CA ASP A 25 -7.92 9.37 14.21
C ASP A 25 -8.13 8.38 15.36
N GLU A 26 -9.38 8.00 15.64
CA GLU A 26 -9.68 6.98 16.66
C GLU A 26 -9.08 5.61 16.31
N ILE A 27 -9.08 5.23 15.03
CA ILE A 27 -8.44 4.00 14.55
C ILE A 27 -6.93 4.07 14.72
N ARG A 28 -6.28 5.19 14.37
CA ARG A 28 -4.84 5.37 14.58
C ARG A 28 -4.48 5.20 16.04
N GLN A 29 -5.19 5.89 16.92
CA GLN A 29 -4.96 5.82 18.37
C GLN A 29 -5.10 4.37 18.87
N PHE A 30 -6.18 3.69 18.47
CA PHE A 30 -6.40 2.28 18.82
C PHE A 30 -5.26 1.37 18.34
N LEU A 31 -4.80 1.55 17.09
CA LEU A 31 -3.70 0.77 16.53
C LEU A 31 -2.40 1.00 17.31
N ILE A 32 -2.05 2.25 17.60
CA ILE A 32 -0.86 2.61 18.37
C ILE A 32 -0.90 1.95 19.75
N GLU A 33 -2.02 2.06 20.46
CA GLU A 33 -2.21 1.48 21.78
C GLU A 33 -2.05 -0.04 21.77
N LYS A 34 -2.80 -0.75 20.92
CA LYS A 34 -2.79 -2.22 20.90
C LYS A 34 -1.46 -2.78 20.41
N ILE A 35 -0.88 -2.21 19.36
CA ILE A 35 0.35 -2.71 18.74
C ILE A 35 1.57 -2.36 19.59
N SER A 36 1.51 -1.33 20.45
CA SER A 36 2.55 -1.07 21.47
C SER A 36 2.70 -2.21 22.50
N VAL A 37 1.67 -3.06 22.61
CA VAL A 37 1.64 -4.21 23.53
C VAL A 37 1.96 -5.50 22.80
N THR A 38 1.32 -5.78 21.67
CA THR A 38 1.45 -7.07 20.95
C THR A 38 2.58 -7.08 19.91
N GLY A 39 3.01 -5.91 19.44
CA GLY A 39 3.86 -5.79 18.26
C GLY A 39 3.13 -6.07 16.96
N GLY A 40 3.86 -6.07 15.85
CA GLY A 40 3.33 -6.28 14.50
C GLY A 40 3.64 -5.11 13.56
N HIS A 41 2.89 -5.03 12.46
CA HIS A 41 3.13 -4.02 11.43
C HIS A 41 2.34 -2.75 11.75
N LEU A 42 3.00 -1.67 12.15
CA LEU A 42 2.30 -0.43 12.53
C LEU A 42 2.33 0.60 11.40
N ALA A 43 3.50 0.91 10.85
CA ALA A 43 3.66 2.03 9.92
C ALA A 43 2.86 1.86 8.62
N SER A 44 2.80 0.62 8.11
CA SER A 44 2.00 0.28 6.94
C SER A 44 0.49 0.42 7.18
N ASN A 45 0.00 0.08 8.38
CA ASN A 45 -1.42 0.25 8.73
C ASN A 45 -1.81 1.71 8.91
N LEU A 46 -0.96 2.50 9.58
CA LEU A 46 -1.20 3.93 9.79
C LEU A 46 -1.30 4.71 8.46
N GLY A 47 -0.52 4.29 7.45
CA GLY A 47 -0.54 4.93 6.13
C GLY A 47 -1.81 4.69 5.32
N VAL A 48 -2.60 3.65 5.61
CA VAL A 48 -3.75 3.25 4.79
C VAL A 48 -5.09 3.37 5.50
N VAL A 49 -5.17 4.09 6.63
CA VAL A 49 -6.42 4.23 7.40
C VAL A 49 -7.52 4.85 6.55
N GLU A 50 -7.29 6.03 5.97
CA GLU A 50 -8.27 6.69 5.11
C GLU A 50 -8.58 5.90 3.85
N LEU A 51 -7.56 5.30 3.24
CA LEU A 51 -7.70 4.44 2.07
C LEU A 51 -8.65 3.28 2.34
N THR A 52 -8.46 2.61 3.48
CA THR A 52 -9.32 1.51 3.90
C THR A 52 -10.74 1.98 4.18
N ILE A 53 -10.91 3.12 4.86
CA ILE A 53 -12.25 3.69 5.09
C ILE A 53 -12.94 3.97 3.74
N ALA A 54 -12.26 4.58 2.78
CA ALA A 54 -12.83 4.88 1.47
C ALA A 54 -13.25 3.61 0.70
N LEU A 55 -12.43 2.55 0.74
CA LEU A 55 -12.78 1.25 0.15
C LEU A 55 -14.00 0.62 0.85
N HIS A 56 -14.08 0.65 2.17
CA HIS A 56 -15.24 0.12 2.90
C HIS A 56 -16.52 0.95 2.71
N ARG A 57 -16.41 2.20 2.25
CA ARG A 57 -17.57 3.03 1.87
C ARG A 57 -18.14 2.65 0.50
N ILE A 58 -17.35 2.04 -0.38
CA ILE A 58 -17.76 1.72 -1.77
C ILE A 58 -17.97 0.22 -2.04
N LEU A 59 -17.38 -0.66 -1.22
CA LEU A 59 -17.52 -2.12 -1.32
C LEU A 59 -18.55 -2.65 -0.33
N ASP A 60 -19.37 -3.61 -0.76
CA ASP A 60 -20.38 -4.31 0.04
C ASP A 60 -19.87 -5.67 0.50
N PHE A 61 -19.43 -5.78 1.76
CA PHE A 61 -18.85 -7.02 2.29
C PHE A 61 -19.92 -7.97 2.86
N PRO A 62 -19.75 -9.31 2.74
CA PRO A 62 -18.63 -10.01 2.10
C PRO A 62 -18.83 -10.26 0.59
N GLY A 63 -19.85 -9.66 -0.05
CA GLY A 63 -20.17 -9.87 -1.46
C GLY A 63 -19.05 -9.43 -2.39
N ASP A 64 -18.67 -8.16 -2.31
CA ASP A 64 -17.52 -7.57 -2.99
C ASP A 64 -16.20 -8.11 -2.43
N LYS A 65 -15.19 -8.25 -3.29
CA LYS A 65 -13.89 -8.83 -2.94
C LYS A 65 -12.84 -7.73 -2.83
N LEU A 66 -12.20 -7.68 -1.67
CA LEU A 66 -11.02 -6.85 -1.42
C LEU A 66 -9.84 -7.76 -1.09
N ILE A 67 -8.83 -7.76 -1.96
CA ILE A 67 -7.59 -8.52 -1.78
C ILE A 67 -6.48 -7.57 -1.36
N TRP A 68 -5.82 -7.84 -0.24
CA TRP A 68 -4.70 -7.04 0.25
C TRP A 68 -3.38 -7.73 -0.06
N ASP A 69 -2.51 -7.13 -0.86
CA ASP A 69 -1.18 -7.69 -1.11
C ASP A 69 -0.34 -7.72 0.16
N VAL A 70 0.33 -8.86 0.43
CA VAL A 70 0.94 -9.21 1.73
C VAL A 70 -0.09 -9.31 2.86
N GLY A 71 -0.93 -8.29 3.04
CA GLY A 71 -1.96 -8.20 4.06
C GLY A 71 -1.51 -7.51 5.35
N HIS A 72 -0.22 -7.16 5.45
CA HIS A 72 0.36 -6.51 6.62
C HIS A 72 -0.24 -5.13 6.92
N GLN A 73 -0.91 -4.51 5.95
CA GLN A 73 -1.59 -3.20 6.01
C GLN A 73 -3.12 -3.32 6.18
N ALA A 74 -3.63 -4.49 6.58
CA ALA A 74 -5.06 -4.78 6.64
C ALA A 74 -5.68 -4.72 8.07
N TYR A 75 -5.01 -4.14 9.07
CA TYR A 75 -5.57 -4.04 10.42
C TYR A 75 -6.80 -3.15 10.48
N THR A 76 -6.79 -2.03 9.76
CA THR A 76 -7.99 -1.19 9.60
C THR A 76 -9.14 -1.99 8.97
N HIS A 77 -8.85 -2.86 8.00
CA HIS A 77 -9.86 -3.75 7.41
C HIS A 77 -10.44 -4.73 8.43
N LYS A 78 -9.61 -5.33 9.29
CA LYS A 78 -10.05 -6.18 10.41
C LYS A 78 -10.95 -5.42 11.38
N ILE A 79 -10.57 -4.20 11.76
CA ILE A 79 -11.35 -3.33 12.64
C ILE A 79 -12.72 -3.04 12.02
N LEU A 80 -12.76 -2.60 10.76
CA LEU A 80 -13.99 -2.24 10.04
C LEU A 80 -14.89 -3.43 9.68
N THR A 81 -14.46 -4.66 9.96
CA THR A 81 -15.21 -5.90 9.75
C THR A 81 -15.58 -6.60 11.06
N GLY A 82 -15.52 -5.87 12.18
CA GLY A 82 -16.02 -6.34 13.48
C GLY A 82 -15.02 -7.09 14.34
N ARG A 83 -13.73 -7.12 13.96
CA ARG A 83 -12.69 -7.89 14.68
C ARG A 83 -11.87 -7.05 15.66
N ARG A 84 -12.36 -5.87 16.04
CA ARG A 84 -11.66 -4.93 16.94
C ARG A 84 -11.28 -5.59 18.29
N GLU A 85 -12.18 -6.37 18.87
CA GLU A 85 -11.96 -6.98 20.20
C GLU A 85 -10.85 -8.04 20.22
N GLY A 86 -10.53 -8.66 19.08
CA GLY A 86 -9.48 -9.67 19.02
C GLY A 86 -8.04 -9.11 19.01
N PHE A 87 -7.87 -7.78 18.97
CA PHE A 87 -6.53 -7.17 18.86
C PHE A 87 -5.64 -7.37 20.08
N ASP A 88 -6.22 -7.69 21.24
CA ASP A 88 -5.46 -8.05 22.45
C ASP A 88 -4.67 -9.36 22.28
N MET A 89 -5.08 -10.21 21.33
CA MET A 89 -4.42 -11.47 20.99
C MET A 89 -3.83 -11.47 19.57
N LEU A 90 -3.63 -10.29 18.97
CA LEU A 90 -3.11 -10.16 17.61
C LEU A 90 -1.72 -10.81 17.49
N ARG A 91 -1.54 -11.69 16.50
CA ARG A 91 -0.32 -12.46 16.20
C ARG A 91 0.11 -13.41 17.32
N MET A 92 -0.75 -13.67 18.29
CA MET A 92 -0.53 -14.68 19.34
C MET A 92 -1.19 -16.00 18.92
N GLN A 93 -0.66 -17.11 19.41
CA GLN A 93 -1.25 -18.43 19.18
C GLN A 93 -2.70 -18.45 19.67
N GLY A 94 -3.63 -18.90 18.82
CA GLY A 94 -5.07 -18.91 19.11
C GLY A 94 -5.76 -17.55 18.98
N GLY A 95 -5.04 -16.48 18.62
CA GLY A 95 -5.59 -15.14 18.39
C GLY A 95 -5.72 -14.76 16.92
N LEU A 96 -5.89 -13.47 16.65
CA LEU A 96 -6.03 -12.95 15.29
C LEU A 96 -4.73 -13.08 14.50
N SER A 97 -4.85 -13.45 13.22
CA SER A 97 -3.73 -13.42 12.28
C SER A 97 -3.27 -11.98 12.04
N GLY A 98 -1.96 -11.80 11.86
CA GLY A 98 -1.35 -10.54 11.41
C GLY A 98 -1.64 -10.19 9.94
N PHE A 99 -2.34 -11.08 9.22
CA PHE A 99 -2.70 -10.96 7.81
C PHE A 99 -4.17 -11.37 7.61
N PRO A 100 -4.83 -10.96 6.52
CA PRO A 100 -6.12 -11.51 6.11
C PRO A 100 -6.07 -13.04 6.02
N LYS A 101 -7.10 -13.69 6.53
CA LYS A 101 -7.25 -15.14 6.54
C LYS A 101 -8.73 -15.48 6.43
N ARG A 102 -9.12 -16.22 5.39
CA ARG A 102 -10.50 -16.62 5.10
C ARG A 102 -11.15 -17.37 6.26
N SER A 103 -10.37 -18.19 6.97
CA SER A 103 -10.88 -18.92 8.15
C SER A 103 -11.17 -17.99 9.35
N GLU A 104 -10.72 -16.74 9.32
CA GLU A 104 -10.95 -15.73 10.37
C GLU A 104 -12.17 -14.84 10.04
N SER A 105 -12.47 -14.60 8.75
CA SER A 105 -13.59 -13.77 8.33
C SER A 105 -13.97 -13.97 6.87
N ASP A 106 -15.27 -13.98 6.56
CA ASP A 106 -15.79 -13.94 5.19
C ASP A 106 -15.41 -12.66 4.42
N CYS A 107 -14.96 -11.62 5.14
CA CYS A 107 -14.51 -10.37 4.53
C CYS A 107 -13.06 -10.45 4.00
N ASP A 108 -12.28 -11.44 4.46
CA ASP A 108 -10.93 -11.68 3.98
C ASP A 108 -11.01 -12.55 2.73
N ALA A 109 -10.97 -11.96 1.53
CA ALA A 109 -11.22 -12.70 0.31
C ALA A 109 -10.12 -13.75 0.00
N PHE A 110 -8.87 -13.46 0.31
CA PHE A 110 -7.72 -14.29 -0.04
C PHE A 110 -6.71 -14.31 1.11
N ASP A 111 -6.14 -15.49 1.38
CA ASP A 111 -5.12 -15.66 2.41
C ASP A 111 -3.79 -15.09 1.90
N THR A 112 -3.21 -14.14 2.61
CA THR A 112 -1.96 -13.50 2.20
C THR A 112 -0.89 -13.55 3.27
N GLY A 113 0.35 -13.36 2.80
CA GLY A 113 1.55 -13.29 3.61
C GLY A 113 2.75 -13.03 2.70
N HIS A 114 2.83 -13.75 1.59
CA HIS A 114 3.71 -13.40 0.47
C HIS A 114 3.17 -12.17 -0.28
N SER A 115 4.11 -11.38 -0.78
CA SER A 115 3.88 -10.23 -1.67
C SER A 115 3.52 -10.67 -3.09
N THR A 116 3.05 -9.73 -3.91
CA THR A 116 2.83 -9.84 -5.37
C THR A 116 1.68 -10.75 -5.80
N THR A 117 0.98 -11.38 -4.86
CA THR A 117 -0.09 -12.35 -5.14
C THR A 117 -1.45 -11.71 -5.40
N SER A 118 -1.66 -10.47 -4.95
CA SER A 118 -3.00 -9.84 -4.94
C SER A 118 -3.58 -9.59 -6.32
N LEU A 119 -2.73 -9.27 -7.31
CA LEU A 119 -3.19 -8.99 -8.67
C LEU A 119 -3.66 -10.26 -9.38
N ALA A 120 -2.86 -11.34 -9.27
CA ALA A 120 -3.22 -12.64 -9.81
C ALA A 120 -4.49 -13.21 -9.13
N ALA A 121 -4.59 -13.10 -7.80
CA ALA A 121 -5.77 -13.53 -7.06
C ALA A 121 -7.02 -12.73 -7.46
N GLY A 122 -6.90 -11.40 -7.57
CA GLY A 122 -7.98 -10.53 -8.03
C GLY A 122 -8.45 -10.86 -9.44
N LEU A 123 -7.52 -11.10 -10.36
CA LEU A 123 -7.83 -11.54 -11.72
C LEU A 123 -8.59 -12.87 -11.74
N GLY A 124 -8.19 -13.83 -10.90
CA GLY A 124 -8.94 -15.08 -10.72
C GLY A 124 -10.37 -14.87 -10.22
N TYR A 125 -10.58 -13.96 -9.26
CA TYR A 125 -11.92 -13.60 -8.79
C TYR A 125 -12.78 -12.99 -9.89
N VAL A 126 -12.20 -12.13 -10.72
CA VAL A 126 -12.88 -11.51 -11.85
C VAL A 126 -13.33 -12.57 -12.86
N GLN A 127 -12.43 -13.47 -13.25
CA GLN A 127 -12.76 -14.55 -14.19
C GLN A 127 -13.84 -15.48 -13.61
N ALA A 128 -13.75 -15.85 -12.33
CA ALA A 128 -14.75 -16.66 -11.66
C ALA A 128 -16.12 -15.97 -11.60
N ARG A 129 -16.14 -14.67 -11.27
CA ARG A 129 -17.36 -13.85 -11.29
C ARG A 129 -18.05 -13.90 -12.64
N ASP A 130 -17.28 -13.70 -13.71
CA ASP A 130 -17.81 -13.60 -15.07
C ASP A 130 -18.34 -14.95 -15.57
N LEU A 131 -17.61 -16.04 -15.32
CA LEU A 131 -18.04 -17.42 -15.64
C LEU A 131 -19.34 -17.80 -14.92
N LEU A 132 -19.49 -17.37 -13.65
CA LEU A 132 -20.68 -17.61 -12.83
C LEU A 132 -21.79 -16.59 -13.09
N LYS A 133 -21.60 -15.63 -14.01
CA LYS A 133 -22.56 -14.56 -14.32
C LYS A 133 -22.98 -13.74 -13.09
N GLN A 134 -22.03 -13.50 -12.21
CA GLN A 134 -22.21 -12.68 -11.01
C GLN A 134 -21.78 -11.23 -11.27
N ASN A 135 -22.06 -10.32 -10.34
CA ASN A 135 -21.87 -8.88 -10.53
C ASN A 135 -21.18 -8.17 -9.34
N TYR A 136 -20.45 -8.91 -8.50
CA TYR A 136 -19.70 -8.31 -7.40
C TYR A 136 -18.46 -7.56 -7.89
N LYS A 137 -18.03 -6.56 -7.12
CA LYS A 137 -16.82 -5.78 -7.40
C LYS A 137 -15.58 -6.54 -6.92
N VAL A 138 -14.47 -6.40 -7.65
CA VAL A 138 -13.18 -6.98 -7.26
C VAL A 138 -12.12 -5.88 -7.22
N PHE A 139 -11.52 -5.70 -6.05
CA PHE A 139 -10.49 -4.72 -5.78
C PHE A 139 -9.26 -5.43 -5.22
N SER A 140 -8.08 -5.12 -5.74
CA SER A 140 -6.80 -5.54 -5.12
C SER A 140 -6.00 -4.32 -4.72
N VAL A 141 -5.47 -4.29 -3.49
CA VAL A 141 -4.58 -3.23 -3.00
C VAL A 141 -3.15 -3.77 -3.00
N ILE A 142 -2.29 -3.19 -3.81
CA ILE A 142 -0.87 -3.56 -3.94
C ILE A 142 0.03 -2.38 -3.56
N GLY A 143 1.08 -2.64 -2.78
CA GLY A 143 2.10 -1.64 -2.49
C GLY A 143 3.04 -1.40 -3.67
N ASP A 144 3.61 -0.21 -3.80
CA ASP A 144 4.63 0.12 -4.79
C ASP A 144 5.87 -0.80 -4.72
N GLY A 145 6.24 -1.23 -3.51
CA GLY A 145 7.26 -2.26 -3.32
C GLY A 145 6.88 -3.62 -3.92
N SER A 146 5.67 -4.10 -3.62
CA SER A 146 5.15 -5.36 -4.18
C SER A 146 4.96 -5.31 -5.69
N LEU A 147 4.73 -4.14 -6.28
CA LEU A 147 4.61 -4.01 -7.73
C LEU A 147 5.91 -4.36 -8.47
N THR A 148 7.05 -4.38 -7.78
CA THR A 148 8.35 -4.73 -8.38
C THR A 148 8.54 -6.22 -8.66
N GLY A 149 7.73 -7.10 -8.06
CA GLY A 149 7.91 -8.54 -8.22
C GLY A 149 7.29 -9.09 -9.50
N GLY A 150 7.91 -10.15 -10.03
CA GLY A 150 7.57 -10.73 -11.34
C GLY A 150 6.10 -11.11 -11.50
N MET A 151 5.50 -11.73 -10.48
CA MET A 151 4.10 -12.15 -10.51
C MET A 151 3.13 -10.97 -10.68
N ALA A 152 3.48 -9.78 -10.18
CA ALA A 152 2.67 -8.59 -10.39
C ALA A 152 2.64 -8.20 -11.89
N PHE A 153 3.78 -8.30 -12.59
CA PHE A 153 3.85 -8.04 -14.03
C PHE A 153 3.17 -9.12 -14.86
N GLU A 154 3.32 -10.39 -14.49
CA GLU A 154 2.60 -11.51 -15.12
C GLU A 154 1.08 -11.29 -15.03
N ALA A 155 0.58 -10.88 -13.86
CA ALA A 155 -0.82 -10.56 -13.65
C ALA A 155 -1.29 -9.32 -14.41
N LEU A 156 -0.49 -8.23 -14.45
CA LEU A 156 -0.80 -7.04 -15.23
C LEU A 156 -0.89 -7.36 -16.73
N ASN A 157 0.08 -8.11 -17.24
CA ASN A 157 0.08 -8.56 -18.63
C ASN A 157 -1.16 -9.38 -18.94
N ASN A 158 -1.60 -10.26 -18.03
CA ASN A 158 -2.82 -11.04 -18.23
C ASN A 158 -4.11 -10.20 -18.07
N ALA A 159 -4.09 -9.17 -17.23
CA ALA A 159 -5.23 -8.28 -17.04
C ALA A 159 -5.53 -7.41 -18.28
N ALA A 160 -4.55 -7.17 -19.15
CA ALA A 160 -4.71 -6.40 -20.40
C ALA A 160 -5.86 -6.89 -21.29
N ASP A 161 -6.12 -8.20 -21.32
CA ASP A 161 -7.17 -8.81 -22.13
C ASP A 161 -8.57 -8.74 -21.50
N LEU A 162 -8.65 -8.31 -20.24
CA LEU A 162 -9.89 -8.27 -19.47
C LEU A 162 -10.88 -7.26 -20.06
N LYS A 163 -12.13 -7.68 -20.27
CA LYS A 163 -13.22 -6.80 -20.76
C LYS A 163 -14.15 -6.29 -19.66
N THR A 164 -14.16 -6.96 -18.52
CA THR A 164 -15.02 -6.62 -17.39
C THR A 164 -14.25 -5.84 -16.33
N ASN A 165 -14.94 -5.26 -15.35
CA ASN A 165 -14.29 -4.38 -14.37
C ASN A 165 -13.39 -5.16 -13.39
N TYR A 166 -12.15 -4.69 -13.26
CA TYR A 166 -11.21 -5.07 -12.19
C TYR A 166 -10.45 -3.82 -11.73
N VAL A 167 -10.48 -3.52 -10.43
CA VAL A 167 -9.81 -2.33 -9.89
C VAL A 167 -8.58 -2.71 -9.08
N MET A 168 -7.43 -2.23 -9.52
CA MET A 168 -6.13 -2.38 -8.88
C MET A 168 -5.77 -1.06 -8.20
N VAL A 169 -5.61 -1.06 -6.88
CA VAL A 169 -5.24 0.13 -6.12
C VAL A 169 -3.75 0.05 -5.82
N LEU A 170 -2.97 0.90 -6.47
CA LEU A 170 -1.54 1.06 -6.19
C LEU A 170 -1.38 2.02 -5.01
N ASN A 171 -1.02 1.46 -3.86
CA ASN A 171 -0.66 2.20 -2.66
C ASN A 171 0.83 2.57 -2.71
N ASP A 172 1.12 3.78 -3.21
CA ASP A 172 2.49 4.31 -3.32
C ASP A 172 2.82 5.15 -2.10
N ASN A 173 3.77 4.65 -1.31
CA ASN A 173 4.35 5.35 -0.16
C ASN A 173 5.87 5.47 -0.25
N THR A 174 6.45 5.17 -1.41
CA THR A 174 7.90 5.19 -1.73
C THR A 174 8.76 4.15 -1.00
N MET A 175 8.15 3.24 -0.24
CA MET A 175 8.86 2.32 0.66
C MET A 175 8.38 0.86 0.50
N SER A 176 9.33 -0.09 0.53
CA SER A 176 9.06 -1.50 0.80
C SER A 176 9.21 -1.73 2.32
N ILE A 177 10.29 -2.41 2.74
CA ILE A 177 10.83 -2.32 4.11
C ILE A 177 11.84 -1.17 4.14
N SER A 178 12.83 -1.26 3.25
CA SER A 178 13.78 -0.21 2.89
C SER A 178 13.20 0.65 1.74
N PRO A 179 13.85 1.79 1.37
CA PRO A 179 13.44 2.58 0.21
C PRO A 179 13.35 1.74 -1.06
N ASN A 180 12.35 2.00 -1.90
CA ASN A 180 12.16 1.23 -3.13
C ASN A 180 13.31 1.43 -4.13
N VAL A 181 13.63 0.35 -4.85
CA VAL A 181 14.69 0.29 -5.86
C VAL A 181 14.12 -0.06 -7.23
N GLY A 182 14.90 0.15 -8.29
CA GLY A 182 14.58 -0.25 -9.65
C GLY A 182 13.87 0.81 -10.50
N GLY A 183 13.72 0.50 -11.79
CA GLY A 183 13.16 1.42 -12.79
C GLY A 183 11.70 1.80 -12.54
N VAL A 184 10.90 0.88 -12.00
CA VAL A 184 9.49 1.11 -11.64
C VAL A 184 9.37 2.18 -10.57
N SER A 185 10.22 2.13 -9.53
CA SER A 185 10.22 3.13 -8.47
C SER A 185 10.54 4.54 -9.00
N ARG A 186 11.51 4.64 -9.93
CA ARG A 186 11.85 5.90 -10.61
C ARG A 186 10.68 6.42 -11.46
N TYR A 187 10.08 5.54 -12.26
CA TYR A 187 8.92 5.86 -13.08
C TYR A 187 7.74 6.40 -12.25
N LEU A 188 7.41 5.75 -11.13
CA LEU A 188 6.40 6.27 -10.20
C LEU A 188 6.80 7.62 -9.60
N GLY A 189 8.10 7.83 -9.34
CA GLY A 189 8.66 9.12 -8.93
C GLY A 189 8.44 10.26 -9.93
N ASP A 190 8.62 9.99 -11.22
CA ASP A 190 8.40 10.98 -12.28
C ASP A 190 6.92 11.37 -12.39
N ILE A 191 6.01 10.39 -12.24
CA ILE A 191 4.56 10.62 -12.18
C ILE A 191 4.21 11.53 -11.00
N ARG A 192 4.74 11.25 -9.80
CA ARG A 192 4.49 12.08 -8.60
C ARG A 192 4.91 13.53 -8.81
N THR A 193 6.12 13.73 -9.34
CA THR A 193 6.67 15.06 -9.61
C THR A 193 5.81 15.83 -10.61
N THR A 194 5.39 15.16 -11.69
CA THR A 194 4.56 15.75 -12.74
C THR A 194 3.17 16.13 -12.22
N ALA A 195 2.56 15.28 -11.38
CA ALA A 195 1.28 15.56 -10.75
C ALA A 195 1.36 16.77 -9.81
N ALA A 196 2.38 16.82 -8.95
CA ALA A 196 2.60 17.94 -8.04
C ALA A 196 2.78 19.28 -8.79
N TYR A 197 3.54 19.27 -9.89
CA TYR A 197 3.71 20.46 -10.74
C TYR A 197 2.39 20.91 -11.38
N THR A 198 1.60 19.94 -11.86
CA THR A 198 0.29 20.20 -12.48
C THR A 198 -0.68 20.82 -11.47
N ASP A 199 -0.74 20.28 -10.25
CA ASP A 199 -1.61 20.79 -9.19
C ASP A 199 -1.20 22.19 -8.73
N LEU A 200 0.10 22.46 -8.59
CA LEU A 200 0.61 23.81 -8.33
C LEU A 200 0.15 24.79 -9.41
N LYS A 201 0.31 24.43 -10.68
CA LYS A 201 -0.04 25.30 -11.82
C LYS A 201 -1.51 25.68 -11.82
N MET A 202 -2.43 24.74 -11.57
CA MET A 202 -3.86 25.09 -11.50
C MET A 202 -4.34 25.63 -10.15
N GLY A 203 -3.60 25.43 -9.05
CA GLY A 203 -3.74 26.23 -7.84
C GLY A 203 -3.50 27.72 -8.11
N VAL A 204 -2.38 28.05 -8.75
CA VAL A 204 -2.04 29.42 -9.18
C VAL A 204 -3.08 29.97 -10.16
N THR A 205 -3.47 29.18 -11.16
CA THR A 205 -4.49 29.59 -12.14
C THR A 205 -5.84 29.89 -11.47
N ASN A 206 -6.26 29.08 -10.51
CA ASN A 206 -7.50 29.29 -9.77
C ASN A 206 -7.44 30.50 -8.83
N ALA A 207 -6.28 30.79 -8.23
CA ALA A 207 -6.06 32.01 -7.46
C ALA A 207 -6.13 33.26 -8.35
N LEU A 208 -5.49 33.23 -9.53
CA LEU A 208 -5.54 34.32 -10.51
C LEU A 208 -6.95 34.58 -11.05
N LYS A 209 -7.78 33.54 -11.21
CA LYS A 209 -9.20 33.68 -11.59
C LYS A 209 -10.07 34.36 -10.53
N ARG A 210 -9.65 34.38 -9.26
CA ARG A 210 -10.37 35.07 -8.18
C ARG A 210 -10.02 36.56 -8.09
N VAL A 211 -9.07 37.04 -8.89
CA VAL A 211 -8.73 38.48 -8.98
C VAL A 211 -9.72 39.17 -9.94
N PRO A 212 -10.49 40.17 -9.48
CA PRO A 212 -11.42 40.92 -10.32
C PRO A 212 -10.69 41.62 -11.48
N GLY A 213 -11.19 41.49 -12.71
CA GLY A 213 -10.64 42.16 -13.91
C GLY A 213 -9.70 41.34 -14.79
N VAL A 214 -9.17 40.20 -14.31
CA VAL A 214 -8.30 39.29 -15.10
C VAL A 214 -9.04 37.99 -15.50
N GLY A 215 -10.19 37.74 -14.87
CA GLY A 215 -10.90 36.45 -14.94
C GLY A 215 -11.60 36.11 -16.25
N GLU A 216 -11.98 37.09 -17.10
CA GLU A 216 -12.86 36.81 -18.25
C GLU A 216 -12.15 36.14 -19.44
N HIS A 217 -10.82 36.29 -19.58
CA HIS A 217 -10.06 35.71 -20.72
C HIS A 217 -9.46 34.32 -20.43
N ILE A 218 -9.52 33.82 -19.19
CA ILE A 218 -8.95 32.50 -18.80
C ILE A 218 -10.05 31.43 -18.66
N VAL A 219 -11.33 31.79 -18.80
CA VAL A 219 -12.48 30.91 -18.50
C VAL A 219 -12.89 30.00 -19.68
N THR A 220 -12.47 30.29 -20.91
CA THR A 220 -12.96 29.58 -22.11
C THR A 220 -12.29 28.22 -22.38
N THR A 221 -11.12 27.92 -21.80
CA THR A 221 -10.37 26.67 -22.13
C THR A 221 -10.76 25.44 -21.30
N LEU A 222 -11.61 25.57 -20.27
CA LEU A 222 -11.89 24.46 -19.33
C LEU A 222 -13.21 23.72 -19.55
N ARG A 223 -13.95 24.02 -20.63
CA ARG A 223 -15.34 23.54 -20.82
C ARG A 223 -15.50 22.11 -21.35
N ARG A 224 -14.46 21.26 -21.40
CA ARG A 224 -14.57 19.90 -22.00
C ARG A 224 -14.27 18.69 -21.12
N THR A 225 -14.09 18.83 -19.81
CA THR A 225 -13.97 17.66 -18.91
C THR A 225 -14.87 17.83 -17.70
N LYS A 226 -16.08 17.24 -17.77
CA LYS A 226 -17.05 17.23 -16.65
C LYS A 226 -16.66 16.22 -15.55
N SER A 227 -15.70 15.32 -15.78
CA SER A 227 -15.13 14.56 -14.67
C SER A 227 -14.14 15.43 -13.92
N SER A 228 -14.37 15.61 -12.61
CA SER A 228 -13.42 16.27 -11.74
C SER A 228 -12.32 15.31 -11.24
N ILE A 229 -12.22 14.12 -11.86
CA ILE A 229 -11.04 13.27 -11.83
C ILE A 229 -10.35 13.45 -13.16
N LYS A 230 -9.20 14.11 -13.12
CA LYS A 230 -8.38 14.28 -14.31
C LYS A 230 -7.84 12.90 -14.67
N GLN A 231 -8.21 12.38 -15.84
CA GLN A 231 -7.32 11.46 -16.54
C GLN A 231 -6.10 12.28 -16.94
N LEU A 232 -4.99 12.06 -16.23
CA LEU A 232 -3.69 12.55 -16.65
C LEU A 232 -3.26 11.65 -17.80
N VAL A 233 -3.65 12.02 -19.03
CA VAL A 233 -3.12 11.40 -20.24
C VAL A 233 -1.69 11.89 -20.38
N ILE A 234 -0.74 11.17 -19.80
CA ILE A 234 0.68 11.37 -20.00
C ILE A 234 1.09 10.38 -21.10
N PRO A 235 1.49 10.85 -22.31
CA PRO A 235 1.94 9.96 -23.36
C PRO A 235 3.09 9.06 -22.88
N GLY A 236 3.04 7.75 -23.17
CA GLY A 236 4.06 6.77 -22.76
C GLY A 236 3.91 6.26 -21.32
N MET A 237 2.69 6.24 -20.79
CA MET A 237 2.41 5.62 -19.50
C MET A 237 2.37 4.10 -19.61
N LEU A 238 3.31 3.43 -18.94
CA LEU A 238 3.47 1.97 -18.88
C LEU A 238 2.14 1.20 -18.77
N PHE A 239 1.24 1.64 -17.89
CA PHE A 239 -0.04 0.95 -17.67
C PHE A 239 -1.00 1.12 -18.85
N GLU A 240 -1.07 2.32 -19.44
CA GLU A 240 -1.92 2.58 -20.61
C GLU A 240 -1.39 1.83 -21.83
N ASP A 241 -0.06 1.76 -22.00
CA ASP A 241 0.58 0.99 -23.06
C ASP A 241 0.34 -0.53 -22.92
N LEU A 242 0.10 -1.02 -21.69
CA LEU A 242 -0.36 -2.38 -21.41
C LEU A 242 -1.88 -2.56 -21.60
N GLY A 243 -2.63 -1.52 -21.98
CA GLY A 243 -4.09 -1.59 -22.12
C GLY A 243 -4.87 -1.46 -20.81
N ILE A 244 -4.23 -0.97 -19.75
CA ILE A 244 -4.85 -0.77 -18.42
C ILE A 244 -5.17 0.70 -18.22
N THR A 245 -6.43 1.00 -17.88
CA THR A 245 -6.84 2.39 -17.60
C THR A 245 -6.16 2.89 -16.33
N TYR A 246 -5.49 4.03 -16.40
CA TYR A 246 -4.83 4.63 -15.24
C TYR A 246 -5.60 5.83 -14.69
N LEU A 247 -5.80 5.87 -13.36
CA LEU A 247 -6.40 6.98 -12.63
C LEU A 247 -5.50 7.45 -11.50
N GLY A 248 -5.14 8.74 -11.50
CA GLY A 248 -4.38 9.37 -10.42
C GLY A 248 -3.13 10.12 -10.89
N PRO A 249 -2.14 10.33 -10.00
CA PRO A 249 -2.18 9.97 -8.59
C PRO A 249 -3.23 10.78 -7.81
N VAL A 250 -3.78 10.21 -6.73
CA VAL A 250 -4.69 10.90 -5.80
C VAL A 250 -4.15 10.89 -4.37
N ASP A 251 -4.58 11.85 -3.55
CA ASP A 251 -4.21 11.91 -2.13
C ASP A 251 -4.91 10.78 -1.34
N GLY A 252 -4.10 9.84 -0.84
CA GLY A 252 -4.52 8.69 -0.05
C GLY A 252 -4.97 9.02 1.37
N HIS A 253 -4.86 10.27 1.80
CA HIS A 253 -5.41 10.76 3.07
C HIS A 253 -6.65 11.64 2.88
N ASN A 254 -7.13 11.80 1.64
CA ASN A 254 -8.38 12.50 1.34
C ASN A 254 -9.53 11.52 1.07
N ILE A 255 -10.26 11.16 2.13
CA ILE A 255 -11.37 10.18 2.06
C ILE A 255 -12.42 10.57 0.99
N ARG A 256 -12.76 11.86 0.87
CA ARG A 256 -13.77 12.31 -0.11
C ARG A 256 -13.30 12.09 -1.54
N GLN A 257 -12.05 12.46 -1.83
CA GLN A 257 -11.44 12.26 -3.15
C GLN A 257 -11.32 10.77 -3.48
N MET A 258 -10.88 9.95 -2.52
CA MET A 258 -10.76 8.50 -2.70
C MET A 258 -12.09 7.81 -2.98
N ILE A 259 -13.14 8.11 -2.21
CA ILE A 259 -14.48 7.57 -2.48
C ILE A 259 -14.94 7.91 -3.89
N ARG A 260 -14.64 9.13 -4.35
CA ARG A 260 -15.01 9.56 -5.70
C ARG A 260 -14.26 8.75 -6.75
N VAL A 261 -12.93 8.63 -6.66
CA VAL A 261 -12.14 7.89 -7.67
C VAL A 261 -12.47 6.42 -7.68
N PHE A 262 -12.69 5.79 -6.54
CA PHE A 262 -13.07 4.38 -6.52
C PHE A 262 -14.47 4.13 -7.08
N ARG A 263 -15.40 5.07 -6.90
CA ARG A 263 -16.72 5.00 -7.57
C ARG A 263 -16.63 5.16 -9.07
N GLU A 264 -15.74 6.03 -9.56
CA GLU A 264 -15.50 6.18 -11.00
C GLU A 264 -14.83 4.93 -11.57
N ALA A 265 -13.76 4.43 -10.93
CA ALA A 265 -13.06 3.20 -11.31
C ALA A 265 -14.00 1.97 -11.36
N ALA A 266 -14.89 1.82 -10.36
CA ALA A 266 -15.83 0.70 -10.28
C ALA A 266 -16.91 0.69 -11.38
N ARG A 267 -17.05 1.78 -12.15
CA ARG A 267 -18.04 1.90 -13.23
C ARG A 267 -17.42 1.74 -14.62
N MET A 268 -16.10 1.68 -14.71
CA MET A 268 -15.39 1.54 -15.98
C MET A 268 -15.41 0.10 -16.45
N GLU A 269 -15.41 -0.09 -17.77
CA GLU A 269 -15.16 -1.39 -18.38
C GLU A 269 -13.66 -1.68 -18.42
N GLY A 270 -13.30 -2.96 -18.33
CA GLY A 270 -11.90 -3.41 -18.33
C GLY A 270 -11.13 -3.14 -17.02
N PRO A 271 -9.80 -3.39 -17.06
CA PRO A 271 -8.92 -3.24 -15.91
C PRO A 271 -8.59 -1.76 -15.66
N VAL A 272 -8.62 -1.36 -14.39
CA VAL A 272 -8.31 0.00 -13.94
C VAL A 272 -7.27 -0.05 -12.84
N ILE A 273 -6.21 0.74 -12.96
CA ILE A 273 -5.29 1.01 -11.86
C ILE A 273 -5.54 2.40 -11.29
N VAL A 274 -5.78 2.48 -9.98
CA VAL A 274 -5.91 3.73 -9.23
C VAL A 274 -4.65 3.94 -8.42
N HIS A 275 -3.89 4.97 -8.75
CA HIS A 275 -2.65 5.31 -8.06
C HIS A 275 -2.95 6.25 -6.88
N VAL A 276 -2.68 5.76 -5.67
CA VAL A 276 -2.96 6.43 -4.41
C VAL A 276 -1.66 6.72 -3.67
N LEU A 277 -1.42 7.99 -3.35
CA LEU A 277 -0.24 8.43 -2.60
C LEU A 277 -0.54 8.38 -1.11
N THR A 278 0.22 7.60 -0.34
CA THR A 278 0.09 7.56 1.13
C THR A 278 1.40 7.87 1.83
N LYS A 279 1.32 8.18 3.13
CA LYS A 279 2.48 8.39 3.99
C LYS A 279 2.60 7.24 4.98
N LYS A 280 3.65 6.44 4.87
CA LYS A 280 3.94 5.35 5.81
C LYS A 280 4.16 5.94 7.22
N GLY A 281 3.49 5.37 8.23
CA GLY A 281 3.54 5.87 9.61
C GLY A 281 2.62 7.07 9.92
N CYS A 282 1.77 7.49 8.98
CA CYS A 282 0.95 8.70 9.09
C CYS A 282 0.24 8.86 10.46
N GLY A 283 0.48 10.00 11.11
CA GLY A 283 -0.16 10.36 12.38
C GLY A 283 0.54 9.83 13.63
N TYR A 284 1.68 9.15 13.50
CA TYR A 284 2.51 8.75 14.64
C TYR A 284 3.97 9.14 14.40
N SER A 285 4.41 10.24 15.03
CA SER A 285 5.73 10.85 14.77
C SER A 285 6.91 9.86 14.78
N PRO A 286 7.05 8.92 15.73
CA PRO A 286 8.12 7.92 15.69
C PRO A 286 8.09 7.04 14.43
N ALA A 287 6.92 6.65 13.95
CA ALA A 287 6.77 5.86 12.73
C ALA A 287 6.91 6.68 11.44
N GLU A 288 6.64 7.98 11.47
CA GLU A 288 6.89 8.85 10.31
C GLU A 288 8.38 9.10 10.09
N HIS A 289 9.16 9.23 11.17
CA HIS A 289 10.61 9.45 11.09
C HIS A 289 11.40 8.15 10.87
N HIS A 290 10.91 7.03 11.40
CA HIS A 290 11.56 5.72 11.32
C HIS A 290 10.60 4.62 10.85
N PRO A 291 10.03 4.73 9.64
CA PRO A 291 9.01 3.79 9.14
C PRO A 291 9.51 2.36 8.94
N ASP A 292 10.82 2.16 8.82
CA ASP A 292 11.49 0.86 8.75
C ASP A 292 11.39 0.10 10.07
N HIS A 293 11.64 0.77 11.20
CA HIS A 293 11.52 0.18 12.54
C HIS A 293 10.08 -0.26 12.83
N PHE A 294 9.10 0.52 12.39
CA PHE A 294 7.68 0.24 12.58
C PHE A 294 7.06 -0.58 11.44
N HIS A 295 7.84 -1.04 10.46
CA HIS A 295 7.36 -1.98 9.45
C HIS A 295 6.97 -3.30 10.12
N GLY A 296 7.78 -3.80 11.05
CA GLY A 296 7.47 -4.92 11.92
C GLY A 296 8.17 -4.74 13.27
N THR A 297 7.42 -4.31 14.29
CA THR A 297 7.98 -3.97 15.60
C THR A 297 7.57 -4.98 16.66
N GLY A 298 8.43 -5.17 17.68
CA GLY A 298 8.01 -5.75 18.96
C GLY A 298 7.27 -4.72 19.82
N PRO A 299 6.92 -5.06 21.08
CA PRO A 299 6.30 -4.13 22.01
C PRO A 299 7.18 -2.89 22.27
N PHE A 300 6.57 -1.71 22.31
CA PHE A 300 7.28 -0.43 22.41
C PHE A 300 6.55 0.56 23.33
N GLU A 301 7.25 1.61 23.76
CA GLU A 301 6.69 2.76 24.49
C GLU A 301 6.05 3.74 23.51
N VAL A 302 4.80 4.13 23.72
CA VAL A 302 4.04 4.94 22.76
C VAL A 302 4.68 6.33 22.59
N GLU A 303 5.12 6.95 23.67
CA GLU A 303 5.65 8.32 23.67
C GLU A 303 6.98 8.42 22.93
N THR A 304 7.83 7.39 23.07
CA THR A 304 9.22 7.42 22.58
C THR A 304 9.43 6.57 21.32
N GLY A 305 8.53 5.62 21.06
CA GLY A 305 8.69 4.60 20.03
C GLY A 305 9.78 3.56 20.32
N ARG A 306 10.36 3.56 21.53
CA ARG A 306 11.48 2.66 21.88
C ARG A 306 10.99 1.27 22.27
N PRO A 307 11.73 0.20 21.92
CA PRO A 307 11.39 -1.15 22.35
C PRO A 307 11.34 -1.27 23.87
N LYS A 308 10.30 -1.90 24.41
CA LYS A 308 10.15 -2.14 25.87
C LYS A 308 11.21 -3.09 26.44
N LYS A 309 11.81 -3.91 25.59
CA LYS A 309 12.88 -4.84 25.97
C LYS A 309 14.10 -4.59 25.08
N ALA A 310 15.23 -4.33 25.72
CA ALA A 310 16.51 -4.29 25.04
C ALA A 310 16.92 -5.69 24.58
N LYS A 311 17.56 -5.75 23.41
CA LYS A 311 18.18 -6.98 22.90
C LYS A 311 19.35 -7.35 23.81
N GLN A 312 19.30 -8.53 24.46
CA GLN A 312 20.34 -8.96 25.41
C GLN A 312 21.44 -9.81 24.77
N LYS A 313 21.13 -10.51 23.69
CA LYS A 313 22.04 -11.43 23.00
C LYS A 313 21.92 -11.25 21.48
N PRO A 314 23.00 -11.49 20.73
CA PRO A 314 22.92 -11.47 19.28
C PRO A 314 22.01 -12.58 18.78
N ASP A 315 21.20 -12.29 17.78
CA ASP A 315 20.44 -13.31 17.05
C ASP A 315 21.20 -13.81 15.82
N TYR A 316 20.61 -14.75 15.08
CA TYR A 316 21.21 -15.28 13.86
C TYR A 316 21.49 -14.20 12.81
N THR A 317 20.63 -13.17 12.72
CA THR A 317 20.82 -12.04 11.81
C THR A 317 22.06 -11.24 12.18
N ASP A 318 22.29 -10.96 13.47
CA ASP A 318 23.50 -10.27 13.93
C ASP A 318 24.76 -11.10 13.66
N ILE A 319 24.71 -12.41 13.94
CA ILE A 319 25.83 -13.33 13.73
C ILE A 319 26.19 -13.37 12.24
N PHE A 320 25.19 -13.52 11.36
CA PHE A 320 25.38 -13.53 9.92
C PHE A 320 25.89 -12.17 9.40
N ALA A 321 25.38 -11.04 9.92
CA ALA A 321 25.88 -9.72 9.55
C ALA A 321 27.37 -9.54 9.87
N ALA A 322 27.78 -9.96 11.07
CA ALA A 322 29.18 -9.91 11.51
C ALA A 322 30.07 -10.82 10.65
N PHE A 323 29.60 -12.04 10.36
CA PHE A 323 30.27 -12.97 9.46
C PHE A 323 30.45 -12.38 8.07
N MET A 324 29.37 -11.92 7.43
CA MET A 324 29.41 -11.36 6.07
C MET A 324 30.37 -10.17 6.00
N LYS A 325 30.32 -9.26 6.96
CA LYS A 325 31.24 -8.11 7.01
C LYS A 325 32.70 -8.57 7.10
N LYS A 326 33.01 -9.57 7.93
CA LYS A 326 34.35 -10.14 8.04
C LYS A 326 34.77 -10.84 6.74
N SER A 327 33.92 -11.69 6.18
CA SER A 327 34.18 -12.41 4.94
C SER A 327 34.39 -11.47 3.75
N GLY A 328 33.68 -10.34 3.70
CA GLY A 328 33.91 -9.32 2.69
C GLY A 328 35.31 -8.71 2.74
N LEU A 329 35.92 -8.59 3.93
CA LEU A 329 37.29 -8.11 4.11
C LEU A 329 38.31 -9.15 3.61
N GLU A 330 38.11 -10.41 3.98
CA GLU A 330 39.06 -11.51 3.73
C GLU A 330 38.97 -12.04 2.29
N HIS A 331 37.81 -11.89 1.65
CA HIS A 331 37.51 -12.48 0.35
C HIS A 331 36.94 -11.44 -0.62
N PRO A 332 37.77 -10.86 -1.50
CA PRO A 332 37.34 -9.87 -2.50
C PRO A 332 36.23 -10.34 -3.44
N ARG A 333 36.11 -11.67 -3.66
CA ARG A 333 35.11 -12.28 -4.54
C ARG A 333 33.74 -12.50 -3.90
N VAL A 334 33.58 -12.27 -2.60
CA VAL A 334 32.28 -12.41 -1.93
C VAL A 334 31.38 -11.24 -2.32
N VAL A 335 30.18 -11.57 -2.79
CA VAL A 335 29.12 -10.64 -3.18
C VAL A 335 27.86 -11.01 -2.39
N ALA A 336 27.08 -10.01 -2.01
CA ALA A 336 25.79 -10.18 -1.37
C ALA A 336 24.66 -9.81 -2.35
N VAL A 337 23.66 -10.68 -2.47
CA VAL A 337 22.44 -10.42 -3.22
C VAL A 337 21.26 -10.56 -2.27
N THR A 338 20.33 -9.61 -2.29
CA THR A 338 19.13 -9.61 -1.44
C THR A 338 17.91 -9.18 -2.24
N ALA A 339 16.74 -9.65 -1.81
CA ALA A 339 15.45 -9.27 -2.39
C ALA A 339 14.69 -8.37 -1.39
N ALA A 340 14.98 -7.06 -1.39
CA ALA A 340 14.36 -6.06 -0.51
C ALA A 340 14.48 -6.30 1.02
N MET A 341 15.45 -7.12 1.45
CA MET A 341 15.55 -7.61 2.83
C MET A 341 16.89 -7.26 3.51
N GLN A 342 17.51 -6.13 3.15
CA GLN A 342 18.83 -5.73 3.69
C GLN A 342 18.90 -5.70 5.22
N GLU A 343 17.89 -5.14 5.88
CA GLU A 343 17.78 -5.10 7.34
C GLU A 343 17.52 -6.49 7.92
N GLY A 344 16.49 -7.19 7.45
CA GLY A 344 16.06 -8.47 8.00
C GLY A 344 17.10 -9.59 7.85
N THR A 345 17.94 -9.50 6.82
CA THR A 345 19.04 -10.45 6.56
C THR A 345 20.38 -9.96 7.08
N GLY A 346 20.48 -8.78 7.71
CA GLY A 346 21.73 -8.28 8.27
C GLY A 346 22.76 -7.80 7.23
N LEU A 347 22.39 -7.74 5.95
CA LEU A 347 23.28 -7.33 4.86
C LEU A 347 23.53 -5.82 4.77
N LYS A 348 22.75 -5.01 5.49
CA LYS A 348 22.94 -3.55 5.56
C LYS A 348 24.37 -3.16 5.95
N GLN A 349 24.99 -3.88 6.88
CA GLN A 349 26.38 -3.59 7.29
C GLN A 349 27.39 -3.97 6.22
N PHE A 350 27.15 -5.06 5.48
CA PHE A 350 27.99 -5.47 4.36
C PHE A 350 27.95 -4.42 3.25
N GLY A 351 26.76 -3.97 2.84
CA GLY A 351 26.63 -2.92 1.82
C GLY A 351 27.26 -1.58 2.21
N LYS A 352 27.22 -1.20 3.49
CA LYS A 352 27.94 -0.01 3.96
C LYS A 352 29.46 -0.14 3.86
N ALA A 353 30.00 -1.33 4.12
CA ALA A 353 31.45 -1.58 4.05
C ALA A 353 31.93 -1.80 2.61
N TYR A 354 31.08 -2.39 1.76
CA TYR A 354 31.40 -2.86 0.41
C TYR A 354 30.26 -2.52 -0.56
N PRO A 355 30.04 -1.22 -0.86
CA PRO A 355 28.86 -0.77 -1.62
C PRO A 355 28.77 -1.39 -3.01
N ASP A 356 29.90 -1.60 -3.68
CA ASP A 356 29.94 -2.18 -5.03
C ASP A 356 29.70 -3.71 -5.06
N ARG A 357 29.46 -4.33 -3.90
CA ARG A 357 29.29 -5.79 -3.75
C ARG A 357 27.98 -6.18 -3.07
N LEU A 358 27.05 -5.25 -2.86
CA LEU A 358 25.69 -5.55 -2.43
C LEU A 358 24.70 -5.19 -3.55
N PHE A 359 23.91 -6.17 -3.97
CA PHE A 359 22.84 -5.99 -4.95
C PHE A 359 21.49 -6.24 -4.29
N ASP A 360 20.62 -5.22 -4.32
CA ASP A 360 19.22 -5.35 -3.92
C ASP A 360 18.35 -5.37 -5.17
N VAL A 361 17.70 -6.51 -5.41
CA VAL A 361 16.88 -6.73 -6.62
C VAL A 361 15.41 -6.39 -6.41
N GLY A 362 15.03 -5.80 -5.27
CA GLY A 362 13.63 -5.58 -4.91
C GLY A 362 12.92 -6.88 -4.51
N ILE A 363 11.59 -6.90 -4.54
CA ILE A 363 10.80 -8.07 -4.15
C ILE A 363 10.76 -9.08 -5.33
N ALA A 364 11.91 -9.67 -5.64
CA ALA A 364 12.10 -10.51 -6.82
C ALA A 364 13.05 -11.68 -6.56
N GLU A 365 12.67 -12.62 -5.70
CA GLU A 365 13.50 -13.75 -5.27
C GLU A 365 13.93 -14.65 -6.44
N GLN A 366 13.05 -14.92 -7.39
CA GLN A 366 13.39 -15.69 -8.60
C GLN A 366 14.48 -15.00 -9.43
N HIS A 367 14.44 -13.66 -9.48
CA HIS A 367 15.47 -12.87 -10.15
C HIS A 367 16.76 -12.87 -9.33
N ALA A 368 16.71 -12.73 -8.00
CA ALA A 368 17.88 -12.77 -7.13
C ALA A 368 18.71 -14.04 -7.34
N VAL A 369 18.05 -15.20 -7.35
CA VAL A 369 18.71 -16.50 -7.53
C VAL A 369 19.32 -16.63 -8.93
N THR A 370 18.60 -16.22 -9.96
CA THR A 370 19.09 -16.27 -11.34
C THR A 370 20.21 -15.26 -11.59
N PHE A 371 20.12 -14.08 -10.99
CA PHE A 371 21.12 -13.01 -11.04
C PHE A 371 22.44 -13.48 -10.44
N ALA A 372 22.39 -14.21 -9.33
CA ALA A 372 23.58 -14.77 -8.67
C ALA A 372 24.28 -15.89 -9.46
N ALA A 373 23.72 -16.35 -10.59
CA ALA A 373 24.35 -17.37 -11.43
C ALA A 373 25.49 -16.82 -12.30
N GLY A 374 25.51 -15.51 -12.56
CA GLY A 374 26.63 -14.83 -13.23
C GLY A 374 27.71 -14.44 -12.23
#